data_AF-A0A0B2XIG4-F1
#
_entry.id   AF-A0A0B2XIG4-F1
#
_cell.length_a   1.000
_cell.length_b   1.000
_cell.length_c   1.000
_cell.angle_alpha   90.00
_cell.angle_beta   90.00
_cell.angle_gamma   90.00
#
_symmetry.space_group_name_H-M   'P 1'
#
loop_
_entity.id
_entity.type
_entity.pdbx_description
1 polymer ?
#
loop_
_entity_poly.entity_id
_entity_poly.type
_entity_poly.pdbx_seq_one_letter_code
_entity_poly.pdbx_strand_id
1 'polypeptide(L)'
;MASNLLSLSATSLLIPTASHLLNQAEGRDLLRQSRGVSIVLLVVYACFVICEHWTHWEIFSREVADVPVRPFPFNPISYYRSSRTLGHNNTAAEAKEEGPVRAAAAGQARSASPSSRVHGGAGGESVPDEDEPRLHLVTAILLLAGSTVLLYYHIDYSVQSIDALTRAIHLSKTFVGLVLFPLANVDYHPIMLAIDGKLGQTVTQTVGKSIQTALLVMPLIVLVAWIWGLGEVTLVFNGFEVVSLFASVLLLNVLMVDAKLHWVQGILLMADWALIAIAAYFATKAKE
;
A
#
# COMPACT_ATOMS: atom_id res chain seq x y z
N MET A 1 -2.46 2.28 15.79
CA MET A 1 -1.41 1.32 16.26
C MET A 1 -0.38 0.99 15.18
N ALA A 2 -0.79 0.74 13.93
CA ALA A 2 0.10 0.41 12.81
C ALA A 2 1.20 1.47 12.53
N SER A 3 0.88 2.76 12.67
CA SER A 3 1.85 3.85 12.53
C SER A 3 2.97 3.80 13.57
N ASN A 4 2.63 3.50 14.82
CA ASN A 4 3.62 3.39 15.91
C ASN A 4 4.53 2.17 15.72
N LEU A 5 4.01 1.06 15.20
CA LEU A 5 4.80 -0.12 14.86
C LEU A 5 5.75 0.14 13.69
N LEU A 6 5.30 0.86 12.66
CA LEU A 6 6.19 1.31 11.59
C LEU A 6 7.27 2.26 12.10
N SER A 7 6.95 3.18 13.00
CA SER A 7 7.94 4.09 13.61
C SER A 7 8.97 3.35 14.46
N LEU A 8 8.57 2.32 15.22
CA LEU A 8 9.49 1.47 15.97
C LEU A 8 10.36 0.60 15.05
N SER A 9 9.78 0.06 13.98
CA SER A 9 10.51 -0.67 12.95
C SER A 9 11.56 0.21 12.27
N ALA A 10 11.17 1.41 11.87
CA ALA A 10 12.05 2.35 11.19
C ALA A 10 13.18 2.81 12.10
N THR A 11 12.88 3.19 13.34
CA THR A 11 13.91 3.59 14.31
C THR A 11 14.88 2.44 14.60
N SER A 12 14.38 1.21 14.75
CA SER A 12 15.24 0.02 14.93
C SER A 12 16.16 -0.25 13.74
N LEU A 13 15.67 -0.07 12.50
CA LEU A 13 16.45 -0.22 11.28
C LEU A 13 17.53 0.87 11.12
N LEU A 14 17.31 2.06 11.68
CA LEU A 14 18.22 3.19 11.58
C LEU A 14 19.35 3.18 12.63
N ILE A 15 19.17 2.50 13.77
CA ILE A 15 20.19 2.42 14.85
C ILE A 15 21.58 1.98 14.34
N PRO A 16 21.72 0.89 13.55
CA PRO A 16 23.03 0.45 13.06
C PRO A 16 23.66 1.47 12.13
N THR A 17 22.84 2.14 11.32
CA THR A 17 23.32 3.16 10.40
C THR A 17 23.74 4.43 11.14
N ALA A 18 22.99 4.84 12.17
CA ALA A 18 23.36 5.97 13.02
C ALA A 18 24.68 5.71 13.78
N SER A 19 24.87 4.50 14.31
CA SER A 19 26.13 4.06 14.94
C SER A 19 27.33 4.16 13.99
N HIS A 20 27.14 3.81 12.72
CA HIS A 20 28.17 3.93 11.69
C HIS A 20 28.47 5.39 11.34
N LEU A 21 27.43 6.21 11.11
CA LEU A 21 27.58 7.64 10.79
C LEU A 21 28.23 8.43 11.94
N LEU A 22 28.10 7.97 13.17
CA LEU A 22 28.76 8.53 14.36
C LEU A 22 30.19 7.99 14.58
N ASN A 23 30.77 7.26 13.62
CA ASN A 23 32.10 6.63 13.72
C ASN A 23 32.26 5.68 14.91
N GLN A 24 31.18 5.07 15.40
CA GLN A 24 31.23 4.14 16.54
C GLN A 24 31.46 2.68 16.14
N ALA A 25 31.32 2.33 14.85
CA ALA A 25 31.52 0.99 14.33
C ALA A 25 32.21 1.03 12.96
N GLU A 26 33.36 0.37 12.81
CA GLU A 26 34.15 0.40 11.57
C GLU A 26 34.54 -1.02 11.11
N GLY A 27 34.48 -1.26 9.79
CA GLY A 27 34.97 -2.48 9.15
C GLY A 27 34.24 -3.78 9.56
N ARG A 28 35.00 -4.75 10.11
CA ARG A 28 34.49 -6.09 10.44
C ARG A 28 33.42 -6.10 11.52
N ASP A 29 33.43 -5.10 12.40
CA ASP A 29 32.46 -5.00 13.49
C ASP A 29 31.11 -4.50 12.99
N LEU A 30 31.08 -3.71 11.92
CA LEU A 30 29.87 -3.26 11.25
C LEU A 30 29.08 -4.43 10.64
N LEU A 31 29.78 -5.36 10.00
CA LEU A 31 29.19 -6.57 9.43
C LEU A 31 28.59 -7.47 10.51
N ARG A 32 29.31 -7.63 11.62
CA ARG A 32 28.83 -8.43 12.77
C ARG A 32 27.62 -7.76 13.43
N GLN A 33 27.65 -6.44 13.58
CA GLN A 33 26.54 -5.65 14.09
C GLN A 33 25.31 -5.79 13.19
N SER A 34 25.46 -5.62 11.87
CA SER A 34 24.37 -5.75 10.91
C SER A 34 23.72 -7.14 10.94
N ARG A 35 24.51 -8.20 11.08
CA ARG A 35 23.99 -9.59 11.21
C ARG A 35 23.25 -9.79 12.52
N GLY A 36 23.81 -9.32 13.64
CA GLY A 36 23.16 -9.39 14.95
C GLY A 36 21.82 -8.66 14.97
N VAL A 37 21.78 -7.45 14.42
CA VAL A 37 20.55 -6.65 14.30
C VAL A 37 19.53 -7.37 13.41
N SER A 38 19.96 -7.99 12.31
CA SER A 38 19.05 -8.73 11.43
C SER A 38 18.36 -9.91 12.13
N ILE A 39 19.09 -10.65 12.97
CA ILE A 39 18.51 -11.73 13.78
C ILE A 39 17.47 -11.18 14.77
N VAL A 40 17.80 -10.09 15.46
CA VAL A 40 16.87 -9.44 16.41
C VAL A 40 15.62 -8.94 15.70
N LEU A 41 15.75 -8.29 14.54
CA LEU A 41 14.61 -7.80 13.75
C LEU A 41 13.67 -8.94 13.31
N LEU A 42 14.22 -10.09 12.89
CA LEU A 42 13.41 -11.25 12.53
C LEU A 42 12.70 -11.87 13.73
N VAL A 43 13.33 -11.91 14.91
CA VAL A 43 12.67 -12.34 16.15
C VAL A 43 11.52 -11.39 16.50
N VAL A 44 11.73 -10.07 16.40
CA VAL A 44 10.67 -9.07 16.60
C VAL A 44 9.54 -9.27 15.59
N TYR A 45 9.85 -9.52 14.31
CA TYR A 45 8.84 -9.81 13.29
C TYR A 45 8.06 -11.09 13.61
N ALA A 46 8.72 -12.16 14.03
CA ALA A 46 8.06 -13.41 14.42
C ALA A 46 7.10 -13.17 15.61
N CYS A 47 7.54 -12.46 16.64
CA CYS A 47 6.69 -12.06 17.76
C CYS A 47 5.50 -11.19 17.29
N PHE A 48 5.73 -10.27 16.35
CA PHE A 48 4.68 -9.44 15.77
C PHE A 48 3.62 -10.29 15.04
N VAL A 49 4.05 -11.20 14.15
CA VAL A 49 3.15 -12.10 13.43
C VAL A 49 2.39 -13.02 14.40
N ILE A 50 3.05 -13.54 15.44
CA ILE A 50 2.37 -14.35 16.48
C ILE A 50 1.30 -13.53 17.19
N CYS A 51 1.60 -12.28 17.55
CA CYS A 51 0.62 -11.39 18.18
C CYS A 51 -0.57 -11.07 17.26
N GLU A 52 -0.34 -10.83 15.96
CA GLU A 52 -1.40 -10.58 14.99
C GLU A 52 -2.28 -11.81 14.77
N HIS A 53 -1.68 -13.00 14.68
CA HIS A 53 -2.37 -14.21 14.26
C HIS A 53 -3.03 -14.98 15.43
N TRP A 54 -2.53 -14.82 16.66
CA TRP A 54 -3.05 -15.54 17.84
C TRP A 54 -3.60 -14.61 18.92
N THR A 55 -2.84 -13.59 19.33
CA THR A 55 -3.10 -12.92 20.62
C THR A 55 -4.08 -11.75 20.52
N HIS A 56 -4.00 -10.91 19.48
CA HIS A 56 -4.76 -9.66 19.36
C HIS A 56 -5.49 -9.52 18.01
N TRP A 57 -5.81 -10.64 17.35
CA TRP A 57 -6.46 -10.65 16.02
C TRP A 57 -7.71 -9.76 15.97
N GLU A 58 -8.49 -9.71 17.06
CA GLU A 58 -9.76 -8.99 17.14
C GLU A 58 -9.58 -7.45 17.21
N ILE A 59 -8.53 -6.97 17.88
CA ILE A 59 -8.23 -5.53 17.97
C ILE A 59 -7.69 -5.03 16.62
N PHE A 60 -6.82 -5.81 15.98
CA PHE A 60 -6.32 -5.51 14.65
C PHE A 60 -7.43 -5.55 13.60
N SER A 61 -8.37 -6.50 13.69
CA SER A 61 -9.51 -6.58 12.78
C SER A 61 -10.50 -5.40 12.91
N ARG A 62 -10.62 -4.81 14.11
CA ARG A 62 -11.53 -3.68 14.37
C ARG A 62 -10.94 -2.32 13.97
N GLU A 63 -9.64 -2.10 14.16
CA GLU A 63 -8.97 -0.83 13.79
C GLU A 63 -8.98 -0.59 12.26
N VAL A 64 -9.03 -1.67 11.47
CA VAL A 64 -9.14 -1.67 10.01
C VAL A 64 -10.50 -1.16 9.51
N ALA A 65 -11.55 -1.26 10.32
CA ALA A 65 -12.92 -0.96 9.91
C ALA A 65 -13.30 0.53 10.03
N ASP A 66 -12.60 1.32 10.83
CA ASP A 66 -13.16 2.56 11.41
C ASP A 66 -12.35 3.83 11.10
N VAL A 67 -11.97 4.05 9.83
CA VAL A 67 -11.42 5.34 9.38
C VAL A 67 -12.51 6.12 8.62
N PRO A 68 -13.17 7.12 9.25
CA PRO A 68 -14.27 7.84 8.62
C PRO A 68 -13.75 8.75 7.50
N VAL A 69 -14.28 8.57 6.28
CA VAL A 69 -13.97 9.40 5.11
C VAL A 69 -15.19 10.24 4.73
N ARG A 70 -14.96 11.50 4.31
CA ARG A 70 -16.00 12.28 3.64
C ARG A 70 -16.09 11.83 2.18
N PRO A 71 -17.27 11.51 1.64
CA PRO A 71 -17.40 11.12 0.23
C PRO A 71 -16.85 12.23 -0.68
N PHE A 72 -16.04 11.84 -1.67
CA PHE A 72 -15.60 12.77 -2.71
C PHE A 72 -16.83 13.31 -3.46
N PRO A 73 -16.94 14.63 -3.68
CA PRO A 73 -18.09 15.23 -4.38
C PRO A 73 -18.17 14.82 -5.86
N PHE A 74 -17.10 14.22 -6.40
CA PHE A 74 -17.01 13.78 -7.80
C PHE A 74 -16.41 12.37 -7.84
N ASN A 75 -17.26 11.35 -7.89
CA ASN A 75 -16.84 9.99 -8.22
C ASN A 75 -17.28 9.70 -9.68
N PRO A 76 -16.39 9.88 -10.68
CA PRO A 76 -16.74 9.54 -12.06
C PRO A 76 -16.89 8.03 -12.30
N ILE A 77 -16.38 7.18 -11.39
CA ILE A 77 -16.39 5.72 -11.52
C ILE A 77 -17.70 5.11 -11.03
N SER A 78 -18.40 5.75 -10.08
CA SER A 78 -19.74 5.29 -9.65
C SER A 78 -20.76 5.35 -10.79
N TYR A 79 -20.57 6.23 -11.77
CA TYR A 79 -21.41 6.31 -12.96
C TYR A 79 -21.23 5.09 -13.89
N TYR A 80 -20.01 4.53 -13.96
CA TYR A 80 -19.70 3.38 -14.81
C TYR A 80 -20.14 2.04 -14.20
N ARG A 81 -20.13 1.91 -12.87
CA ARG A 81 -20.67 0.72 -12.18
C ARG A 81 -22.21 0.66 -12.28
N SER A 82 -22.89 1.81 -12.24
CA SER A 82 -24.36 1.89 -12.37
C SER A 82 -24.90 1.65 -13.79
N SER A 83 -24.07 1.78 -14.82
CA SER A 83 -24.50 1.61 -16.22
C SER A 83 -24.30 0.20 -16.77
N ARG A 84 -23.60 -0.68 -16.05
CA ARG A 84 -23.41 -2.08 -16.43
C ARG A 84 -24.54 -3.01 -15.98
N THR A 85 -25.43 -2.54 -15.10
CA THR A 85 -26.65 -3.22 -14.65
C THR A 85 -27.87 -2.91 -15.52
N LEU A 86 -27.72 -2.21 -16.65
CA LEU A 86 -28.84 -1.74 -17.47
C LEU A 86 -28.82 -2.21 -18.93
N GLY A 87 -28.26 -3.38 -19.21
CA GLY A 87 -28.30 -3.92 -20.56
C GLY A 87 -27.89 -5.37 -20.66
N HIS A 88 -28.79 -6.30 -20.33
CA HIS A 88 -28.91 -7.59 -21.00
C HIS A 88 -30.24 -8.27 -20.62
N ASN A 89 -31.33 -7.90 -21.29
CA ASN A 89 -32.61 -8.58 -21.20
C ASN A 89 -33.13 -8.78 -22.63
N ASN A 90 -32.54 -9.73 -23.37
CA ASN A 90 -33.18 -10.27 -24.56
C ASN A 90 -34.01 -11.47 -24.13
N THR A 91 -35.34 -11.34 -24.15
CA THR A 91 -36.25 -12.39 -24.63
C THR A 91 -37.61 -11.77 -24.93
N ALA A 92 -38.19 -12.24 -26.02
CA ALA A 92 -39.39 -11.75 -26.66
C ALA A 92 -40.64 -11.82 -25.76
N ALA A 93 -41.42 -10.74 -25.74
CA ALA A 93 -42.85 -10.79 -25.45
C ALA A 93 -43.54 -9.56 -26.08
N GLU A 94 -44.20 -9.84 -27.21
CA GLU A 94 -45.49 -9.31 -27.66
C GLU A 94 -45.78 -7.81 -27.64
N ALA A 95 -46.02 -7.32 -28.86
CA ALA A 95 -46.55 -6.02 -29.19
C ALA A 95 -48.01 -5.82 -28.70
N LYS A 96 -48.29 -4.62 -28.20
CA LYS A 96 -49.56 -3.92 -28.45
C LYS A 96 -49.36 -2.42 -28.37
N GLU A 97 -49.65 -1.76 -29.49
CA GLU A 97 -49.83 -0.32 -29.64
C GLU A 97 -50.93 0.21 -28.70
N GLU A 98 -50.74 1.43 -28.20
CA GLU A 98 -51.67 2.56 -28.41
C GLU A 98 -50.99 3.88 -28.00
N GLY A 99 -51.14 4.90 -28.84
CA GLY A 99 -50.48 6.21 -28.72
C GLY A 99 -51.26 7.26 -27.90
N PRO A 100 -51.06 8.57 -28.18
CA PRO A 100 -50.46 9.53 -27.25
C PRO A 100 -51.48 10.55 -26.69
N VAL A 101 -51.08 11.47 -25.77
CA VAL A 101 -51.46 12.91 -25.75
C VAL A 101 -50.98 13.69 -24.48
N ARG A 102 -50.26 14.79 -24.76
CA ARG A 102 -50.16 16.14 -24.14
C ARG A 102 -50.11 16.40 -22.62
N ALA A 103 -49.04 17.10 -22.25
CA ALA A 103 -48.94 18.39 -21.54
C ALA A 103 -50.20 19.04 -20.92
N ALA A 104 -50.12 19.46 -19.64
CA ALA A 104 -50.31 20.85 -19.18
C ALA A 104 -50.24 21.03 -17.64
N ALA A 105 -49.48 22.06 -17.24
CA ALA A 105 -49.77 23.10 -16.23
C ALA A 105 -49.99 22.80 -14.72
N ALA A 106 -49.08 23.38 -13.92
CA ALA A 106 -49.28 24.34 -12.81
C ALA A 106 -50.26 24.04 -11.64
N GLY A 107 -49.76 24.17 -10.40
CA GLY A 107 -50.62 24.28 -9.21
C GLY A 107 -49.92 24.30 -7.85
N GLN A 108 -49.48 25.50 -7.44
CA GLN A 108 -49.43 26.07 -6.08
C GLN A 108 -49.44 25.18 -4.80
N ALA A 109 -48.40 25.38 -3.99
CA ALA A 109 -48.27 25.34 -2.51
C ALA A 109 -49.45 24.93 -1.60
N ARG A 110 -49.14 24.12 -0.57
CA ARG A 110 -49.61 24.29 0.83
C ARG A 110 -48.76 23.50 1.84
N SER A 111 -48.50 24.14 2.97
CA SER A 111 -47.77 23.70 4.17
C SER A 111 -48.68 22.91 5.14
N ALA A 112 -48.13 21.89 5.83
CA ALA A 112 -48.29 21.58 7.27
C ALA A 112 -48.02 20.08 7.59
N SER A 113 -47.07 19.82 8.49
CA SER A 113 -46.77 18.53 9.16
C SER A 113 -47.83 18.17 10.23
N PRO A 114 -47.72 17.12 11.09
CA PRO A 114 -46.92 15.87 11.09
C PRO A 114 -47.75 14.59 11.46
N SER A 115 -47.07 13.43 11.57
CA SER A 115 -47.46 12.21 12.32
C SER A 115 -48.10 11.04 11.54
N SER A 116 -47.32 9.97 11.36
CA SER A 116 -47.60 8.67 12.01
C SER A 116 -46.48 7.67 11.72
N ARG A 117 -45.99 7.04 12.79
CA ARG A 117 -45.07 5.91 12.76
C ARG A 117 -45.77 4.70 12.16
N VAL A 118 -45.12 4.01 11.22
CA VAL A 118 -45.35 2.58 10.97
C VAL A 118 -43.98 1.90 10.86
N HIS A 119 -43.74 0.96 11.78
CA HIS A 119 -42.71 -0.06 11.64
C HIS A 119 -43.01 -0.94 10.43
N GLY A 120 -42.06 -1.02 9.51
CA GLY A 120 -42.01 -2.05 8.48
C GLY A 120 -40.55 -2.41 8.29
N GLY A 121 -40.12 -3.51 8.92
CA GLY A 121 -38.80 -4.10 8.68
C GLY A 121 -38.72 -4.53 7.22
N ALA A 122 -37.99 -3.76 6.43
CA ALA A 122 -37.52 -4.22 5.14
C ALA A 122 -36.33 -5.15 5.42
N GLY A 123 -36.62 -6.45 5.41
CA GLY A 123 -35.59 -7.48 5.31
C GLY A 123 -34.74 -7.13 4.11
N GLY A 124 -33.46 -6.83 4.37
CA GLY A 124 -32.47 -6.74 3.31
C GLY A 124 -32.45 -8.07 2.59
N GLU A 125 -32.87 -8.09 1.33
CA GLU A 125 -32.47 -9.13 0.41
C GLU A 125 -30.94 -9.11 0.40
N SER A 126 -30.36 -10.09 1.10
CA SER A 126 -28.96 -10.45 0.95
C SER A 126 -28.77 -10.78 -0.51
N VAL A 127 -28.14 -9.86 -1.25
CA VAL A 127 -27.53 -10.15 -2.54
C VAL A 127 -26.70 -11.42 -2.36
N PRO A 128 -26.96 -12.50 -3.11
CA PRO A 128 -26.13 -13.69 -3.02
C PRO A 128 -24.69 -13.27 -3.35
N ASP A 129 -23.75 -13.60 -2.45
CA ASP A 129 -22.32 -13.49 -2.73
C ASP A 129 -22.09 -14.14 -4.11
N GLU A 130 -21.74 -13.34 -5.12
CA GLU A 130 -21.25 -13.91 -6.37
C GLU A 130 -19.99 -14.69 -6.00
N ASP A 131 -20.05 -16.02 -6.14
CA ASP A 131 -18.93 -16.92 -5.89
C ASP A 131 -17.70 -16.38 -6.63
N GLU A 132 -16.78 -15.73 -5.91
CA GLU A 132 -15.49 -15.35 -6.46
C GLU A 132 -14.86 -16.63 -7.03
N PRO A 133 -14.39 -16.62 -8.30
CA PRO A 133 -13.92 -17.82 -8.97
C PRO A 133 -12.76 -18.44 -8.18
N ARG A 134 -13.04 -19.55 -7.48
CA ARG A 134 -12.06 -20.26 -6.66
C ARG A 134 -11.13 -21.04 -7.57
N LEU A 135 -9.85 -20.65 -7.61
CA LEU A 135 -8.85 -21.38 -8.37
C LEU A 135 -8.64 -22.78 -7.77
N HIS A 136 -8.70 -23.81 -8.62
CA HIS A 136 -8.31 -25.16 -8.22
C HIS A 136 -6.85 -25.19 -7.77
N LEU A 137 -6.55 -25.89 -6.67
CA LEU A 137 -5.22 -25.88 -6.02
C LEU A 137 -4.07 -26.17 -6.99
N VAL A 138 -4.27 -27.12 -7.91
CA VAL A 138 -3.27 -27.47 -8.93
C VAL A 138 -3.02 -26.30 -9.88
N THR A 139 -4.08 -25.64 -10.33
CA THR A 139 -3.99 -24.45 -11.18
C THR A 139 -3.30 -23.31 -10.44
N ALA A 140 -3.59 -23.12 -9.14
CA ALA A 140 -2.95 -22.12 -8.31
C ALA A 140 -1.44 -22.37 -8.17
N ILE A 141 -1.02 -23.60 -7.89
CA ILE A 141 0.40 -23.98 -7.77
C ILE A 141 1.12 -23.80 -9.11
N LEU A 142 0.52 -24.24 -10.21
CA LEU A 142 1.10 -24.09 -11.55
C LEU A 142 1.25 -22.61 -11.93
N LEU A 143 0.22 -21.80 -11.65
CA LEU A 143 0.23 -20.38 -11.94
C LEU A 143 1.27 -19.66 -11.08
N LEU A 144 1.35 -19.98 -9.79
CA LEU A 144 2.36 -19.45 -8.88
C LEU A 144 3.78 -19.81 -9.33
N ALA A 145 4.05 -21.08 -9.65
CA ALA A 145 5.35 -21.52 -10.11
C ALA A 145 5.73 -20.84 -11.43
N GLY A 146 4.81 -20.79 -12.39
CA GLY A 146 5.01 -20.13 -13.67
C GLY A 146 5.28 -18.63 -13.53
N SER A 147 4.46 -17.92 -12.75
CA SER A 147 4.66 -16.49 -12.50
C SER A 147 5.98 -16.21 -11.76
N THR A 148 6.39 -17.09 -10.85
CA THR A 148 7.66 -16.95 -10.13
C THR A 148 8.86 -17.04 -11.06
N VAL A 149 8.84 -17.99 -12.01
CA VAL A 149 9.92 -18.13 -13.01
C VAL A 149 9.97 -16.93 -13.95
N LEU A 150 8.82 -16.44 -14.42
CA LEU A 150 8.77 -15.23 -15.25
C LEU A 150 9.28 -14.01 -14.48
N LEU A 151 8.89 -13.86 -13.22
CA LEU A 151 9.33 -12.76 -12.36
C LEU A 151 10.85 -12.82 -12.13
N TYR A 152 11.42 -14.01 -11.95
CA TYR A 152 12.87 -14.18 -11.84
C TYR A 152 13.61 -13.64 -13.07
N TYR A 153 13.20 -14.05 -14.28
CA TYR A 153 13.83 -13.54 -15.51
C TYR A 153 13.64 -12.04 -15.68
N HIS A 154 12.46 -11.51 -15.34
CA HIS A 154 12.21 -10.08 -15.38
C HIS A 154 13.17 -9.31 -14.47
N ILE A 155 13.32 -9.75 -13.21
CA ILE A 155 14.23 -9.12 -12.24
C ILE A 155 15.68 -9.24 -12.71
N ASP A 156 16.12 -10.40 -13.19
CA ASP A 156 17.50 -10.61 -13.67
C ASP A 156 17.85 -9.66 -14.82
N TYR A 157 16.97 -9.57 -15.84
CA TYR A 157 17.16 -8.61 -16.94
C TYR A 157 17.10 -7.16 -16.48
N SER A 158 16.17 -6.81 -15.57
CA SER A 158 16.08 -5.45 -15.01
C SER A 158 17.36 -5.08 -14.25
N VAL A 159 17.92 -5.98 -13.44
CA VAL A 159 19.16 -5.72 -12.69
C VAL A 159 20.35 -5.57 -13.64
N GLN A 160 20.47 -6.41 -14.66
CA GLN A 160 21.54 -6.29 -15.67
C GLN A 160 21.44 -4.99 -16.47
N SER A 161 20.24 -4.45 -16.66
CA SER A 161 20.04 -3.19 -17.38
C SER A 161 20.50 -1.95 -16.60
N ILE A 162 20.69 -2.04 -15.27
CA ILE A 162 21.08 -0.89 -14.43
C ILE A 162 22.39 -0.27 -14.91
N ASP A 163 23.43 -1.08 -15.16
CA ASP A 163 24.73 -0.55 -15.55
C ASP A 163 24.70 0.09 -16.95
N ALA A 164 23.78 -0.33 -17.81
CA ALA A 164 23.54 0.33 -19.11
C ALA A 164 22.79 1.64 -18.92
N LEU A 165 21.79 1.67 -18.03
CA LEU A 165 21.01 2.87 -17.71
C LEU A 165 21.88 3.95 -17.03
N THR A 166 22.67 3.58 -16.04
CA THR A 166 23.61 4.51 -15.36
C THR A 166 24.61 5.12 -16.35
N ARG A 167 25.10 4.36 -17.34
CA ARG A 167 26.01 4.87 -18.36
C ARG A 167 25.35 5.78 -19.40
N ALA A 168 24.09 5.50 -19.77
CA ALA A 168 23.40 6.26 -20.82
C ALA A 168 22.81 7.59 -20.34
N ILE A 169 22.28 7.63 -19.12
CA ILE A 169 21.55 8.80 -18.59
C ILE A 169 22.18 9.41 -17.33
N HIS A 170 23.40 8.99 -16.97
CA HIS A 170 24.14 9.47 -15.78
C HIS A 170 23.30 9.43 -14.48
N LEU A 171 22.39 8.45 -14.38
CA LEU A 171 21.58 8.22 -13.18
C LEU A 171 22.37 7.45 -12.14
N SER A 172 22.24 7.87 -10.88
CA SER A 172 22.89 7.17 -9.79
C SER A 172 22.22 5.85 -9.43
N LYS A 173 23.04 4.91 -8.96
CA LYS A 173 22.55 3.63 -8.43
C LYS A 173 21.58 3.82 -7.26
N THR A 174 21.76 4.87 -6.46
CA THR A 174 20.82 5.27 -5.39
C THR A 174 19.47 5.71 -5.94
N PHE A 175 19.40 6.54 -6.99
CA PHE A 175 18.12 6.93 -7.58
C PHE A 175 17.38 5.73 -8.19
N VAL A 176 18.11 4.85 -8.89
CA VAL A 176 17.53 3.62 -9.45
C VAL A 176 16.98 2.72 -8.34
N GLY A 177 17.76 2.53 -7.26
CA GLY A 177 17.37 1.69 -6.13
C GLY A 177 16.22 2.26 -5.30
N LEU A 178 16.23 3.56 -5.02
CA LEU A 178 15.30 4.21 -4.09
C LEU A 178 14.01 4.69 -4.75
N VAL A 179 14.03 5.04 -6.04
CA VAL A 179 12.87 5.60 -6.76
C VAL A 179 12.35 4.62 -7.80
N LEU A 180 13.23 4.15 -8.70
CA LEU A 180 12.81 3.37 -9.87
C LEU A 180 12.27 1.98 -9.48
N PHE A 181 12.98 1.25 -8.61
CA PHE A 181 12.54 -0.10 -8.21
C PHE A 181 11.24 -0.10 -7.38
N PRO A 182 11.06 0.78 -6.38
CA PRO A 182 9.78 0.88 -5.70
C PRO A 182 8.62 1.26 -6.63
N LEU A 183 8.88 2.09 -7.65
CA LEU A 183 7.88 2.45 -8.65
C LEU A 183 7.43 1.25 -9.51
N ALA A 184 8.34 0.32 -9.80
CA ALA A 184 8.00 -0.91 -10.53
C ALA A 184 7.13 -1.87 -9.68
N ASN A 185 7.13 -1.73 -8.35
CA ASN A 185 6.37 -2.56 -7.42
C ASN A 185 5.05 -1.90 -6.95
N VAL A 186 4.51 -0.95 -7.72
CA VAL A 186 3.27 -0.25 -7.35
C VAL A 186 2.07 -1.20 -7.45
N ASP A 187 1.32 -1.30 -6.35
CA ASP A 187 0.07 -2.06 -6.26
C ASP A 187 -1.13 -1.11 -6.42
N TYR A 188 -2.08 -1.48 -7.28
CA TYR A 188 -3.30 -0.71 -7.53
C TYR A 188 -4.42 -1.01 -6.52
N HIS A 189 -4.34 -2.15 -5.80
CA HIS A 189 -5.40 -2.59 -4.90
C HIS A 189 -5.70 -1.61 -3.75
N PRO A 190 -4.70 -1.03 -3.04
CA PRO A 190 -4.96 -0.04 -2.00
C PRO A 190 -5.67 1.21 -2.52
N ILE A 191 -5.39 1.62 -3.77
CA ILE A 191 -6.04 2.76 -4.43
C ILE A 191 -7.51 2.44 -4.69
N MET A 192 -7.81 1.24 -5.16
CA MET A 192 -9.19 0.78 -5.38
C MET A 192 -9.99 0.76 -4.08
N LEU A 193 -9.40 0.23 -2.99
CA LEU A 193 -10.02 0.26 -1.66
C LEU A 193 -10.29 1.68 -1.16
N ALA A 194 -9.39 2.62 -1.46
CA ALA A 194 -9.56 4.02 -1.07
C ALA A 194 -10.73 4.67 -1.83
N ILE A 195 -10.89 4.35 -3.12
CA ILE A 195 -12.02 4.81 -3.95
C ILE A 195 -13.35 4.24 -3.43
N ASP A 196 -13.34 2.98 -2.98
CA ASP A 196 -14.50 2.32 -2.36
C ASP A 196 -14.77 2.81 -0.91
N GLY A 197 -14.01 3.80 -0.41
CA GLY A 197 -14.20 4.38 0.92
C GLY A 197 -13.65 3.53 2.07
N LYS A 198 -12.95 2.42 1.77
CA LYS A 198 -12.39 1.48 2.75
C LYS A 198 -10.98 1.90 3.18
N LEU A 199 -10.84 3.12 3.68
CA LEU A 199 -9.53 3.73 3.93
C LEU A 199 -8.73 3.02 5.04
N GLY A 200 -9.38 2.48 6.07
CA GLY A 200 -8.70 1.69 7.10
C GLY A 200 -8.05 0.41 6.54
N GLN A 201 -8.70 -0.23 5.56
CA GLN A 201 -8.13 -1.37 4.83
C GLN A 201 -6.98 -0.94 3.92
N THR A 202 -7.12 0.17 3.19
CA THR A 202 -6.03 0.76 2.38
C THR A 202 -4.79 1.02 3.23
N VAL A 203 -4.96 1.69 4.37
CA VAL A 203 -3.86 2.04 5.27
C VAL A 203 -3.20 0.79 5.82
N THR A 204 -3.99 -0.17 6.30
CA THR A 204 -3.47 -1.42 6.86
C THR A 204 -2.70 -2.22 5.82
N GLN A 205 -3.24 -2.35 4.61
CA GLN A 205 -2.55 -3.04 3.52
C GLN A 205 -1.25 -2.35 3.13
N THR A 206 -1.27 -1.01 3.04
CA THR A 206 -0.11 -0.21 2.62
C THR A 206 0.99 -0.23 3.68
N VAL A 207 0.66 0.11 4.93
CA VAL A 207 1.61 0.13 6.05
C VAL A 207 2.10 -1.27 6.37
N GLY A 208 1.24 -2.29 6.30
CA GLY A 208 1.61 -3.69 6.51
C GLY A 208 2.71 -4.15 5.53
N LYS A 209 2.59 -3.82 4.24
CA LYS A 209 3.65 -4.10 3.25
C LYS A 209 4.96 -3.38 3.56
N SER A 210 4.91 -2.15 4.08
CA SER A 210 6.11 -1.43 4.52
C SER A 210 6.76 -2.07 5.75
N ILE A 211 5.97 -2.46 6.76
CA ILE A 211 6.45 -3.17 7.96
C ILE A 211 7.10 -4.51 7.56
N GLN A 212 6.45 -5.28 6.68
CA GLN A 212 6.98 -6.54 6.18
C GLN A 212 8.31 -6.31 5.44
N THR A 213 8.40 -5.28 4.61
CA THR A 213 9.65 -4.96 3.91
C THR A 213 10.79 -4.63 4.89
N ALA A 214 10.50 -3.86 5.94
CA ALA A 214 11.50 -3.43 6.93
C ALA A 214 11.92 -4.52 7.91
N LEU A 215 10.96 -5.28 8.47
CA LEU A 215 11.22 -6.24 9.55
C LEU A 215 11.46 -7.67 9.07
N LEU A 216 11.00 -8.03 7.87
CA LEU A 216 11.21 -9.36 7.29
C LEU A 216 12.20 -9.30 6.13
N VAL A 217 11.89 -8.53 5.08
CA VAL A 217 12.63 -8.61 3.81
C VAL A 217 14.07 -8.12 3.95
N MET A 218 14.29 -6.92 4.46
CA MET A 218 15.64 -6.35 4.66
C MET A 218 16.57 -7.25 5.51
N PRO A 219 16.20 -7.68 6.73
CA PRO A 219 17.07 -8.53 7.53
C PRO A 219 17.23 -9.94 6.94
N LEU A 220 16.22 -10.46 6.25
CA LEU A 220 16.34 -11.74 5.56
C LEU A 220 17.39 -11.67 4.44
N ILE A 221 17.43 -10.58 3.66
CA ILE A 221 18.45 -10.39 2.61
C ILE A 221 19.86 -10.42 3.21
N VAL A 222 20.08 -9.75 4.35
CA VAL A 222 21.38 -9.76 5.05
C VAL A 222 21.78 -11.17 5.49
N LEU A 223 20.84 -11.96 6.02
CA LEU A 223 21.11 -13.34 6.43
C LEU A 223 21.36 -14.28 5.24
N VAL A 224 20.59 -14.16 4.16
CA VAL A 224 20.81 -14.95 2.93
C VAL A 224 22.18 -14.64 2.35
N ALA A 225 22.56 -13.37 2.27
CA ALA A 225 23.90 -12.97 1.83
C ALA A 225 24.99 -13.55 2.73
N TRP A 226 24.76 -13.62 4.05
CA TRP A 226 25.69 -14.24 4.98
C TRP A 226 25.84 -15.75 4.75
N ILE A 227 24.75 -16.48 4.52
CA ILE A 227 24.76 -17.93 4.26
C ILE A 227 25.49 -18.25 2.94
N TRP A 228 25.32 -17.42 1.91
CA TRP A 228 25.99 -17.59 0.62
C TRP A 228 27.43 -17.05 0.58
N GLY A 229 27.95 -16.50 1.67
CA GLY A 229 29.31 -15.98 1.75
C GLY A 229 29.53 -14.63 1.05
N LEU A 230 28.46 -13.93 0.62
CA LEU A 230 28.52 -12.56 0.14
C LEU A 230 28.65 -11.62 1.34
N GLY A 231 29.90 -11.41 1.77
CA GLY A 231 30.24 -10.75 3.02
C GLY A 231 30.06 -9.23 3.06
N GLU A 232 29.48 -8.59 2.04
CA GLU A 232 29.45 -7.12 1.92
C GLU A 232 28.06 -6.50 2.11
N VAL A 233 27.00 -7.31 2.15
CA VAL A 233 25.63 -6.79 2.34
C VAL A 233 25.42 -6.42 3.80
N THR A 234 25.14 -5.14 4.04
CA THR A 234 24.90 -4.57 5.37
C THR A 234 23.56 -3.83 5.42
N LEU A 235 23.04 -3.66 6.62
CA LEU A 235 21.85 -2.85 6.93
C LEU A 235 22.23 -1.36 7.15
N VAL A 236 23.29 -0.90 6.48
CA VAL A 236 23.85 0.43 6.64
C VAL A 236 23.45 1.25 5.43
N PHE A 237 22.62 2.25 5.68
CA PHE A 237 22.13 3.16 4.65
C PHE A 237 23.03 4.40 4.55
N ASN A 238 22.95 5.11 3.43
CA ASN A 238 23.62 6.40 3.31
C ASN A 238 22.92 7.46 4.21
N GLY A 239 23.62 8.52 4.59
CA GLY A 239 23.05 9.57 5.44
C GLY A 239 21.77 10.20 4.87
N PHE A 240 21.71 10.38 3.54
CA PHE A 240 20.51 10.85 2.85
C PHE A 240 19.33 9.86 2.97
N GLU A 241 19.58 8.56 2.83
CA GLU A 241 18.57 7.50 2.93
C GLU A 241 18.01 7.41 4.36
N VAL A 242 18.87 7.57 5.37
CA VAL A 242 18.46 7.62 6.78
C VAL A 242 17.53 8.79 7.05
N VAL A 243 17.93 10.00 6.63
CA VAL A 243 17.16 11.23 6.90
C VAL A 243 15.82 11.19 6.15
N SER A 244 15.82 10.76 4.89
CA SER A 244 14.58 10.64 4.10
C SER A 244 13.64 9.58 4.67
N LEU A 245 14.15 8.39 5.05
CA LEU A 245 13.35 7.35 5.70
C LEU A 245 12.74 7.84 7.01
N PHE A 246 13.55 8.51 7.86
CA PHE A 246 13.07 9.07 9.12
C PHE A 246 12.00 10.15 8.89
N ALA A 247 12.21 11.06 7.94
CA ALA A 247 11.25 12.10 7.60
C ALA A 247 9.91 11.53 7.10
N SER A 248 9.95 10.56 6.18
CA SER A 248 8.73 9.93 5.66
C SER A 248 7.95 9.17 6.73
N VAL A 249 8.64 8.47 7.63
CA VAL A 249 7.99 7.75 8.72
C VAL A 249 7.41 8.70 9.76
N LEU A 250 8.10 9.80 10.07
CA LEU A 250 7.59 10.84 10.95
C LEU A 250 6.36 11.50 10.35
N LEU A 251 6.41 11.89 9.07
CA LEU A 251 5.29 12.48 8.36
C LEU A 251 4.09 11.53 8.36
N LEU A 252 4.31 10.25 8.05
CA LEU A 252 3.24 9.25 8.08
C LEU A 252 2.65 9.09 9.48
N ASN A 253 3.49 9.08 10.53
CA ASN A 253 3.01 8.99 11.91
C ASN A 253 2.13 10.20 12.26
N VAL A 254 2.59 11.42 11.97
CA VAL A 254 1.82 12.66 12.19
C VAL A 254 0.48 12.62 11.45
N LEU A 255 0.46 12.17 10.20
CA LEU A 255 -0.76 12.09 9.42
C LEU A 255 -1.73 11.01 9.90
N MET A 256 -1.23 9.95 10.55
CA MET A 256 -2.04 8.89 11.12
C MET A 256 -2.62 9.24 12.50
N VAL A 257 -2.07 10.24 13.19
CA VAL A 257 -2.63 10.72 14.47
C VAL A 257 -3.99 11.38 14.24
N ASP A 258 -4.16 12.10 13.13
CA ASP A 258 -5.45 12.63 12.74
C ASP A 258 -6.30 11.51 12.12
N ALA A 259 -7.32 11.05 12.86
CA ALA A 259 -8.29 10.03 12.40
C ALA A 259 -9.18 10.48 11.22
N LYS A 260 -8.80 11.54 10.49
CA LYS A 260 -9.52 12.13 9.35
C LYS A 260 -8.52 12.46 8.24
N LEU A 261 -8.59 11.70 7.14
CA LEU A 261 -7.76 11.90 5.97
C LEU A 261 -8.44 12.86 4.98
N HIS A 262 -7.72 13.94 4.62
CA HIS A 262 -8.15 14.95 3.66
C HIS A 262 -7.37 14.80 2.35
N TRP A 263 -7.97 15.19 1.23
CA TRP A 263 -7.32 15.16 -0.09
C TRP A 263 -5.99 15.97 -0.11
N VAL A 264 -5.93 17.06 0.66
CA VAL A 264 -4.71 17.87 0.83
C VAL A 264 -3.60 17.09 1.51
N GLN A 265 -3.93 16.26 2.51
CA GLN A 265 -2.93 15.38 3.13
C GLN A 265 -2.41 14.37 2.09
N GLY A 266 -3.27 13.83 1.23
CA GLY A 266 -2.83 12.99 0.11
C GLY A 266 -1.85 13.69 -0.84
N ILE A 267 -2.12 14.95 -1.20
CA ILE A 267 -1.18 15.75 -2.01
C ILE A 267 0.13 16.00 -1.26
N LEU A 268 0.09 16.22 0.05
CA LEU A 268 1.29 16.38 0.86
C LEU A 268 2.18 15.13 0.84
N LEU A 269 1.61 13.91 0.93
CA LEU A 269 2.38 12.67 0.76
C LEU A 269 3.00 12.55 -0.64
N MET A 270 2.25 12.90 -1.69
CA MET A 270 2.77 12.87 -3.06
C MET A 270 3.88 13.90 -3.28
N ALA A 271 3.76 15.08 -2.66
CA ALA A 271 4.78 16.10 -2.68
C ALA A 271 6.04 15.67 -1.92
N ASP A 272 5.90 15.05 -0.74
CA ASP A 272 7.03 14.50 0.02
C ASP A 272 7.80 13.44 -0.79
N TRP A 273 7.07 12.49 -1.39
CA TRP A 273 7.66 11.49 -2.28
C TRP A 273 8.40 12.13 -3.48
N ALA A 274 7.78 13.11 -4.13
CA ALA A 274 8.40 13.82 -5.25
C ALA A 274 9.66 14.60 -4.85
N LEU A 275 9.64 15.25 -3.68
CA LEU A 275 10.80 15.95 -3.12
C LEU A 275 11.95 14.99 -2.83
N ILE A 276 11.66 13.81 -2.24
CA ILE A 276 12.66 12.77 -2.00
C ILE A 276 13.22 12.26 -3.32
N ALA A 277 12.39 12.04 -4.35
CA ALA A 277 12.84 11.60 -5.67
C ALA A 277 13.76 12.63 -6.35
N ILE A 278 13.40 13.92 -6.30
CA ILE A 278 14.23 15.01 -6.81
C ILE A 278 15.55 15.09 -6.04
N ALA A 279 15.50 15.01 -4.70
CA ALA A 279 16.71 15.04 -3.88
C ALA A 279 17.62 13.84 -4.18
N ALA A 280 17.07 12.63 -4.35
CA ALA A 280 17.80 11.42 -4.70
C ALA A 280 18.49 11.51 -6.06
N TYR A 281 17.87 12.22 -7.02
CA TYR A 281 18.46 12.48 -8.33
C TYR A 281 19.74 13.32 -8.24
N PHE A 282 19.78 14.28 -7.30
CA PHE A 282 20.93 15.18 -7.12
C PHE A 282 21.94 14.73 -6.05
N ALA A 283 21.54 13.94 -5.06
CA ALA A 283 22.35 13.57 -3.89
C ALA A 283 23.69 12.90 -4.22
N THR A 284 23.81 12.30 -5.39
CA THR A 284 24.99 11.58 -5.89
C THR A 284 25.87 12.38 -6.83
N LYS A 285 25.45 13.57 -7.30
CA LYS A 285 26.33 14.47 -8.09
C LYS A 285 27.44 15.12 -7.25
N ALA A 286 27.42 14.96 -5.93
CA ALA A 286 28.34 15.61 -5.00
C ALA A 286 29.57 14.75 -4.62
N LYS A 287 29.78 13.58 -5.24
CA LYS A 287 30.91 12.66 -4.98
C LYS A 287 31.59 12.16 -6.26
N GLU A 288 31.70 13.02 -7.27
CA GLU A 288 32.70 12.89 -8.33
C GLU A 288 33.75 13.99 -8.18
#